data_AF-A0A948SUL8-F1
#
_entry.id   AF-A0A948SUL8-F1
#
_cell.length_a   1.000
_cell.length_b   1.000
_cell.length_c   1.000
_cell.angle_alpha   90.00
_cell.angle_beta   90.00
_cell.angle_gamma   90.00
#
_symmetry.space_group_name_H-M   'P 1'
#
loop_
_entity.id
_entity.type
_entity.pdbx_description
1 polymer ?
#
loop_
_entity_poly.entity_id
_entity_poly.type
_entity_poly.pdbx_seq_one_letter_code
_entity_poly.pdbx_strand_id
1 'polypeptide(L)'
;MAAPRYAPEFTAGQTPAYESPQYVPGSWKPGRKGEIDGRQPAGKRLGYQGPDQGFVLKIAAALRPEIKVQTGENVDDAIRGSINIALRRASLY
;
A
#
# COMPACT_ATOMS: atom_id res chain seq x y z
N MET A 1 30.51 16.35 -38.05
CA MET A 1 29.94 15.73 -36.83
C MET A 1 28.45 15.54 -37.07
N ALA A 2 27.89 14.36 -36.79
CA ALA A 2 26.45 14.11 -36.96
C ALA A 2 25.68 14.58 -35.72
N ALA A 3 24.48 15.14 -35.92
CA ALA A 3 23.62 15.55 -34.82
C ALA A 3 23.10 14.32 -34.04
N PRO A 4 22.81 14.45 -32.72
CA PRO A 4 22.18 13.40 -31.95
C PRO A 4 20.82 13.02 -32.53
N ARG A 5 20.47 11.73 -32.48
CA ARG A 5 19.25 11.16 -33.09
C ARG A 5 17.93 11.79 -32.64
N TYR A 6 17.93 12.51 -31.50
CA TYR A 6 16.74 13.14 -30.90
C TYR A 6 16.86 14.67 -30.80
N ALA A 7 17.92 15.25 -31.35
CA ALA A 7 18.03 16.69 -31.43
C ALA A 7 17.21 17.19 -32.63
N PRO A 8 16.40 18.25 -32.48
CA PRO A 8 15.76 18.88 -33.62
C PRO A 8 16.82 19.43 -34.57
N GLU A 9 16.72 19.07 -35.85
CA GLU A 9 17.55 19.64 -36.91
C GLU A 9 16.88 20.92 -37.42
N PHE A 10 17.57 22.05 -37.31
CA PHE A 10 17.07 23.34 -37.79
C PHE A 10 17.60 23.61 -39.20
N THR A 11 16.76 24.13 -40.09
CA THR A 11 17.19 24.51 -41.44
C THR A 11 17.96 25.84 -41.39
N ALA A 12 19.02 25.97 -42.19
CA ALA A 12 19.80 27.20 -42.27
C ALA A 12 18.90 28.40 -42.63
N GLY A 13 18.88 29.42 -41.76
CA GLY A 13 18.04 30.61 -41.90
C GLY A 13 16.86 30.67 -40.92
N GLN A 14 16.55 29.58 -40.20
CA GLN A 14 15.60 29.63 -39.09
C GLN A 14 16.30 30.13 -37.82
N THR A 15 15.84 31.25 -37.28
CA THR A 15 16.19 31.63 -35.90
C THR A 15 15.29 30.81 -34.97
N PRO A 16 15.83 29.94 -34.11
CA PRO A 16 14.99 29.20 -33.17
C PRO A 16 14.31 30.20 -32.24
N ALA A 17 13.00 30.37 -32.41
CA ALA A 17 12.16 31.08 -31.47
C ALA A 17 11.75 30.10 -30.35
N TYR A 18 11.73 30.59 -29.11
CA TYR A 18 11.21 29.80 -28.00
C TYR A 18 9.73 29.48 -28.25
N GLU A 19 9.37 28.20 -28.23
CA GLU A 19 7.98 27.74 -28.21
C GLU A 19 7.74 26.98 -26.90
N SER A 20 6.66 27.35 -26.20
CA SER A 20 6.25 26.63 -25.00
C SER A 20 5.72 25.23 -25.37
N PRO A 21 6.04 24.18 -24.60
CA PRO A 21 5.45 22.85 -24.82
C PRO A 21 3.92 22.92 -24.85
N GLN A 22 3.28 22.17 -25.75
CA GLN A 22 1.81 22.07 -25.82
C GLN A 22 1.18 21.56 -24.51
N TYR A 23 1.97 20.87 -23.69
CA TYR A 23 1.56 20.37 -22.38
C TYR A 23 2.70 20.53 -21.38
N VAL A 24 2.40 21.17 -20.25
CA VAL A 24 3.26 21.18 -19.06
C VAL A 24 2.60 20.29 -18.03
N PRO A 25 3.22 19.18 -17.60
CA PRO A 25 2.67 18.37 -16.52
C PRO A 25 2.54 19.23 -15.26
N GLY A 26 1.48 18.97 -14.48
CA GLY A 26 1.30 19.64 -13.20
C GLY A 26 2.53 19.47 -12.30
N SER A 27 2.79 20.46 -11.45
CA SER A 27 3.88 20.40 -10.48
C SER A 27 3.78 19.13 -9.64
N TRP A 28 4.90 18.44 -9.47
CA TRP A 28 4.96 17.29 -8.57
C TRP A 28 4.49 17.72 -7.18
N LYS A 29 3.54 16.97 -6.62
CA LYS A 29 3.08 17.14 -5.25
C LYS A 29 3.39 15.88 -4.47
N PRO A 30 3.97 16.00 -3.26
CA PRO A 30 4.08 14.84 -2.39
C PRO A 30 2.68 14.39 -1.97
N GLY A 31 2.31 13.14 -2.29
CA GLY A 31 1.18 12.47 -1.63
C GLY A 31 1.48 12.20 -0.16
N ARG A 32 0.48 11.79 0.65
CA ARG A 32 0.81 11.31 2.00
C ARG A 32 1.69 10.07 1.88
N LYS A 33 2.73 10.02 2.70
CA LYS A 33 3.60 8.83 2.77
C LYS A 33 2.75 7.59 3.08
N GLY A 34 2.81 6.58 2.20
CA GLY A 34 2.06 5.34 2.34
C GLY A 34 0.62 5.39 1.81
N GLU A 35 0.18 6.52 1.25
CA GLU A 35 -1.11 6.60 0.54
C GLU A 35 -0.99 5.92 -0.82
N ILE A 36 -1.97 5.10 -1.14
CA ILE A 36 -2.13 4.45 -2.44
C ILE A 36 -3.45 4.91 -3.04
N ASP A 37 -3.44 5.14 -4.35
CA ASP A 37 -4.67 5.45 -5.07
C ASP A 37 -5.49 4.16 -5.23
N GLY A 38 -6.62 4.07 -4.53
CA GLY A 38 -7.54 2.95 -4.63
C GLY A 38 -7.30 1.83 -3.61
N ARG A 39 -7.39 0.57 -4.06
CA ARG A 39 -7.29 -0.60 -3.17
C ARG A 39 -5.86 -1.06 -3.00
N GLN A 40 -5.62 -1.79 -1.92
CA GLN A 40 -4.35 -2.44 -1.66
C GLN A 40 -3.92 -3.34 -2.83
N PRO A 41 -2.66 -3.22 -3.33
CA PRO A 41 -2.18 -4.04 -4.42
C PRO A 41 -2.15 -5.52 -4.04
N ALA A 42 -2.64 -6.38 -4.92
CA ALA A 42 -2.63 -7.83 -4.74
C ALA A 42 -1.72 -8.50 -5.77
N GLY A 43 -1.00 -9.57 -5.39
CA GLY A 43 -0.15 -10.30 -6.32
C GLY A 43 0.72 -11.38 -5.67
N LYS A 44 1.21 -12.34 -6.47
CA LYS A 44 1.92 -13.55 -6.03
C LYS A 44 3.15 -13.29 -5.12
N ARG A 45 3.75 -12.11 -5.18
CA ARG A 45 4.94 -11.72 -4.38
C ARG A 45 4.66 -10.59 -3.37
N LEU A 46 3.41 -10.16 -3.25
CA LEU A 46 3.02 -9.08 -2.33
C LEU A 46 2.50 -9.62 -0.99
N GLY A 47 2.38 -10.95 -0.86
CA GLY A 47 1.78 -11.59 0.30
C GLY A 47 0.27 -11.35 0.36
N TYR A 48 -0.32 -11.77 1.47
CA TYR A 48 -1.71 -11.52 1.78
C TYR A 48 -1.80 -10.50 2.89
N GLN A 49 -2.43 -9.38 2.58
CA GLN A 49 -2.71 -8.34 3.55
C GLN A 49 -3.92 -8.77 4.37
N GLY A 50 -3.68 -9.71 5.28
CA GLY A 50 -4.68 -10.15 6.24
C GLY A 50 -5.21 -9.00 7.10
N PRO A 51 -6.35 -9.18 7.80
CA PRO A 51 -6.83 -8.22 8.78
C PRO A 51 -5.75 -7.78 9.77
N ASP A 52 -5.73 -6.48 10.07
CA ASP A 52 -4.78 -5.90 11.01
C ASP A 52 -5.06 -6.34 12.46
N GLN A 53 -4.09 -6.10 13.35
CA GLN A 53 -4.20 -6.42 14.77
C GLN A 53 -5.41 -5.74 15.42
N GLY A 54 -5.74 -4.52 15.01
CA GLY A 54 -6.88 -3.77 15.52
C GLY A 54 -8.22 -4.46 15.20
N PHE A 55 -8.36 -5.02 14.01
CA PHE A 55 -9.55 -5.77 13.63
C PHE A 55 -9.71 -7.05 14.46
N VAL A 56 -8.64 -7.79 14.69
CA VAL A 56 -8.69 -8.99 15.54
C VAL A 56 -9.04 -8.63 16.99
N LEU A 57 -8.50 -7.53 17.52
CA LEU A 57 -8.85 -7.03 18.85
C LEU A 57 -10.34 -6.65 18.95
N LYS A 58 -10.91 -6.06 17.89
CA LYS A 58 -12.35 -5.77 17.81
C LYS A 58 -13.21 -7.04 17.89
N ILE A 59 -12.82 -8.10 17.17
CA ILE A 59 -13.50 -9.40 17.24
C ILE A 59 -13.37 -10.01 18.64
N ALA A 60 -12.17 -9.99 19.22
CA ALA A 60 -11.92 -10.51 20.55
C ALA A 60 -12.75 -9.80 21.62
N ALA A 61 -12.90 -8.48 21.52
CA ALA A 61 -13.75 -7.70 22.43
C ALA A 61 -15.23 -8.09 22.33
N ALA A 62 -15.72 -8.33 21.10
CA ALA A 62 -17.10 -8.73 20.86
C ALA A 62 -17.39 -10.14 21.40
N LEU A 63 -16.47 -11.09 21.19
CA LEU A 63 -16.64 -12.49 21.58
C LEU A 63 -16.28 -12.77 23.04
N ARG A 64 -15.58 -11.86 23.73
CA ARG A 64 -15.12 -12.05 25.12
C ARG A 64 -16.21 -12.58 26.07
N PRO A 65 -17.48 -12.12 26.05
CA PRO A 65 -18.53 -12.62 26.93
C PRO A 65 -18.91 -14.09 26.68
N GLU A 66 -18.66 -14.59 25.47
CA GLU A 66 -19.00 -15.94 25.03
C GLU A 66 -17.88 -16.94 25.30
N ILE A 67 -16.66 -16.48 25.60
CA ILE A 67 -15.51 -17.34 25.88
C ILE A 67 -15.72 -18.07 27.20
N LYS A 68 -15.70 -19.41 27.14
CA LYS A 68 -15.69 -20.29 28.31
C LYS A 68 -14.31 -20.88 28.47
N VAL A 69 -13.73 -20.69 29.66
CA VAL A 69 -12.43 -21.25 30.04
C VAL A 69 -12.61 -22.28 31.16
N GLN A 70 -11.68 -23.22 31.26
CA GLN A 70 -11.66 -24.23 32.32
C GLN A 70 -11.10 -23.65 33.63
N THR A 71 -11.22 -24.41 34.71
CA THR A 71 -10.66 -24.04 36.01
C THR A 71 -9.15 -23.86 35.92
N GLY A 72 -8.65 -22.69 36.33
CA GLY A 72 -7.22 -22.36 36.30
C GLY A 72 -6.76 -21.65 35.02
N GLU A 73 -7.63 -21.48 34.03
CA GLU A 73 -7.32 -20.77 32.79
C GLU A 73 -7.74 -19.30 32.86
N ASN A 74 -6.97 -18.43 32.17
CA ASN A 74 -7.28 -17.01 32.04
C ASN A 74 -7.77 -16.69 30.62
N VAL A 75 -8.92 -16.02 30.53
CA VAL A 75 -9.52 -15.56 29.26
C VAL A 75 -8.56 -14.67 28.46
N ASP A 76 -7.81 -13.79 29.12
CA ASP A 76 -6.88 -12.89 28.44
C ASP A 76 -5.72 -13.64 27.77
N ASP A 77 -5.24 -14.73 28.37
CA ASP A 77 -4.18 -15.55 27.78
C ASP A 77 -4.71 -16.34 26.57
N ALA A 78 -5.93 -16.86 26.65
CA ALA A 78 -6.61 -17.50 25.53
C ALA A 78 -6.81 -16.54 24.34
N ILE A 79 -7.22 -15.29 24.62
CA ILE A 79 -7.38 -14.24 23.61
C ILE A 79 -6.02 -13.90 22.97
N ARG A 80 -4.97 -13.65 23.77
CA ARG A 80 -3.63 -13.32 23.28
C ARG A 80 -3.05 -14.42 22.39
N GLY A 81 -3.20 -15.68 22.79
CA GLY A 81 -2.79 -16.83 21.97
C GLY A 81 -3.55 -16.89 20.64
N SER A 82 -4.88 -16.73 20.70
CA SER A 82 -5.76 -16.77 19.53
C SER A 82 -5.46 -15.65 18.53
N ILE A 83 -5.10 -14.45 19.00
CA ILE A 83 -4.71 -13.32 18.13
C ILE A 83 -3.52 -13.68 17.25
N ASN A 84 -2.46 -14.27 17.84
CA ASN A 84 -1.27 -14.65 17.07
C ASN A 84 -1.58 -15.71 16.00
N ILE A 85 -2.43 -16.69 16.33
CA ILE A 85 -2.89 -17.70 15.37
C ILE A 85 -3.71 -17.06 14.26
N ALA A 86 -4.65 -16.18 14.60
CA ALA A 86 -5.50 -15.48 13.64
C ALA A 86 -4.68 -14.64 12.66
N LEU A 87 -3.73 -13.84 13.15
CA LEU A 87 -2.84 -13.00 12.33
C LEU A 87 -1.96 -13.84 11.40
N ARG A 88 -1.43 -14.96 11.90
CA ARG A 88 -0.65 -15.89 11.07
C ARG A 88 -1.49 -16.47 9.94
N ARG A 89 -2.71 -16.93 10.25
CA ARG A 89 -3.63 -17.51 9.25
C ARG A 89 -4.09 -16.47 8.23
N ALA A 90 -4.40 -15.27 8.70
CA ALA A 90 -4.76 -14.12 7.88
C ALA A 90 -3.65 -13.72 6.88
N SER A 91 -2.39 -14.01 7.19
CA SER A 91 -1.26 -13.73 6.29
C SER A 91 -1.02 -14.84 5.24
N LEU A 92 -1.76 -15.96 5.31
CA LEU A 92 -1.62 -17.09 4.38
C LEU A 92 -2.60 -17.04 3.20
N TYR A 93 -3.70 -16.28 3.31
CA TYR A 93 -4.84 -16.29 2.39
C TYR A 93 -5.36 -14.91 2.06
#